data_AF-A0A8J6SIG3-F1
#
_entry.id   AF-A0A8J6SIG3-F1
#
_cell.length_a   1.000
_cell.length_b   1.000
_cell.length_c   1.000
_cell.angle_alpha   90.00
_cell.angle_beta   90.00
_cell.angle_gamma   90.00
#
_symmetry.space_group_name_H-M   'P 1'
#
loop_
_entity.id
_entity.type
_entity.pdbx_description
1 polymer ?
#
loop_
_entity_poly.entity_id
_entity_poly.type
_entity_poly.pdbx_seq_one_letter_code
_entity_poly.pdbx_strand_id
1 'polypeptide(L)'
;MDKLANYRNFIKKILTEYYEWASNTPREGVEECLAFDEVRDHYFWFHLGWDGKRRVQGVMVYLRIRGGKIWVTDPNAIAMQRRILYTASHLVDETPKLFYL
;
A
#
# COMPACT_ATOMS: atom_id res chain seq x y z
N MET A 1 1.91 22.77 -5.16
CA MET A 1 2.14 21.45 -5.77
C MET A 1 0.84 20.68 -5.81
N ASP A 2 0.67 19.79 -6.77
CA ASP A 2 -0.54 18.95 -6.87
C ASP A 2 -0.52 17.87 -5.78
N LYS A 3 -1.44 18.01 -4.79
CA LYS A 3 -1.62 17.08 -3.67
C LYS A 3 -1.86 15.65 -4.14
N LEU A 4 -2.63 15.47 -5.22
CA LEU A 4 -2.92 14.14 -5.76
C LEU A 4 -1.66 13.50 -6.32
N ALA A 5 -0.92 14.21 -7.18
CA ALA A 5 0.35 13.72 -7.72
C ALA A 5 1.34 13.33 -6.60
N ASN A 6 1.45 14.15 -5.56
CA ASN A 6 2.28 13.85 -4.39
C ASN A 6 1.83 12.56 -3.68
N TYR A 7 0.53 12.38 -3.45
CA TYR A 7 -0.03 11.18 -2.83
C TYR A 7 0.27 9.93 -3.66
N ARG A 8 0.02 9.96 -4.97
CA ARG A 8 0.31 8.85 -5.88
C ARG A 8 1.79 8.46 -5.80
N ASN A 9 2.68 9.44 -5.85
CA ASN A 9 4.12 9.22 -5.85
C ASN A 9 4.61 8.56 -4.57
N PHE A 10 4.27 9.12 -3.40
CA PHE A 10 4.77 8.53 -2.15
C PHE A 10 4.08 7.22 -1.82
N ILE A 11 2.80 7.03 -2.17
CA ILE A 11 2.10 5.76 -1.91
C ILE A 11 2.79 4.63 -2.66
N LYS A 12 3.03 4.80 -3.97
CA LYS A 12 3.75 3.80 -4.77
C LYS A 12 5.13 3.53 -4.18
N LYS A 13 5.89 4.58 -3.86
CA LYS A 13 7.23 4.45 -3.27
C LYS A 13 7.21 3.67 -1.96
N ILE A 14 6.36 4.05 -1.01
CA ILE A 14 6.27 3.38 0.30
C ILE A 14 5.81 1.92 0.11
N LEU A 15 4.81 1.64 -0.73
CA LEU A 15 4.41 0.25 -0.99
C LEU A 15 5.55 -0.59 -1.54
N THR A 16 6.28 -0.06 -2.52
CA THR A 16 7.43 -0.75 -3.12
C THR A 16 8.53 -0.99 -2.10
N GLU A 17 8.91 -0.01 -1.28
CA GLU A 17 9.93 -0.16 -0.23
C GLU A 17 9.58 -1.29 0.76
N TYR A 18 8.33 -1.33 1.22
CA TYR A 18 7.88 -2.36 2.15
C TYR A 18 7.74 -3.74 1.51
N TYR A 19 7.27 -3.78 0.26
CA TYR A 19 7.23 -5.00 -0.55
C TYR A 19 8.63 -5.59 -0.72
N GLU A 20 9.62 -4.79 -1.11
CA GLU A 20 11.01 -5.24 -1.28
C GLU A 20 11.60 -5.73 0.05
N TRP A 21 11.34 -5.00 1.14
CA TRP A 21 11.79 -5.40 2.47
C TRP A 21 11.21 -6.76 2.90
N ALA A 22 9.91 -6.98 2.70
CA ALA A 22 9.23 -8.22 3.09
C ALA A 22 9.52 -9.39 2.15
N SER A 23 9.75 -9.12 0.86
CA SER A 23 10.02 -10.15 -0.16
C SER A 23 11.43 -10.75 -0.08
N ASN A 24 12.29 -10.26 0.82
CA ASN A 24 13.64 -10.80 1.03
C ASN A 24 13.65 -12.25 1.55
N THR A 25 12.53 -12.76 2.05
CA THR A 25 12.36 -14.16 2.46
C THR A 25 11.26 -14.81 1.63
N PRO A 26 11.55 -15.22 0.38
CA PRO A 26 10.53 -15.79 -0.50
C PRO A 26 10.00 -17.11 0.08
N ARG A 27 8.69 -17.30 -0.01
CA ARG A 27 8.03 -18.57 0.31
C ARG A 27 7.86 -19.37 -0.98
N GLU A 28 8.36 -20.60 -0.99
CA GLU A 28 8.26 -21.47 -2.16
C GLU A 28 6.81 -21.60 -2.64
N GLY A 29 6.61 -21.38 -3.94
CA GLY A 29 5.29 -21.47 -4.58
C GLY A 29 4.34 -20.30 -4.29
N VAL A 30 4.74 -19.30 -3.49
CA VAL A 30 3.94 -18.09 -3.22
C VAL A 30 4.68 -16.86 -3.70
N GLU A 31 4.00 -16.07 -4.54
CA GLU A 31 4.50 -14.82 -5.10
C GLU A 31 3.86 -13.63 -4.38
N GLU A 32 4.69 -12.66 -4.00
CA GLU A 32 4.23 -11.33 -3.58
C GLU A 32 4.08 -10.45 -4.83
N CYS A 33 3.02 -9.65 -4.89
CA CYS A 33 2.70 -8.84 -6.07
C CYS A 33 2.28 -7.42 -5.68
N LEU A 34 2.68 -6.46 -6.52
CA LEU A 34 2.20 -5.08 -6.48
C LEU A 34 1.33 -4.80 -7.70
N ALA A 35 0.20 -4.11 -7.49
CA ALA A 35 -0.63 -3.61 -8.58
C ALA A 35 -1.05 -2.17 -8.30
N PHE A 36 -0.79 -1.28 -9.27
CA PHE A 36 -1.10 0.15 -9.18
C PHE A 36 -2.04 0.56 -10.32
N ASP A 37 -3.27 0.91 -9.97
CA ASP A 37 -4.25 1.53 -10.88
C ASP A 37 -4.28 3.03 -10.57
N GLU A 38 -3.43 3.80 -11.23
CA GLU A 38 -3.34 5.27 -11.05
C GLU A 38 -4.53 6.02 -11.67
N VAL A 39 -5.25 5.39 -12.61
CA VAL A 39 -6.43 5.98 -13.25
C VAL A 39 -7.59 6.04 -12.27
N ARG A 40 -7.74 4.98 -11.46
CA ARG A 40 -8.81 4.86 -10.47
C ARG A 40 -8.35 5.08 -9.02
N ASP A 41 -7.05 5.29 -8.83
CA ASP A 41 -6.38 5.49 -7.54
C ASP A 41 -6.50 4.31 -6.57
N HIS A 42 -6.25 3.10 -7.07
CA HIS A 42 -6.17 1.88 -6.26
C HIS A 42 -4.75 1.32 -6.25
N TYR A 43 -4.25 0.94 -5.08
CA TYR A 43 -2.90 0.45 -4.88
C TYR A 43 -2.93 -0.80 -4.00
N PHE A 44 -2.42 -1.90 -4.52
CA PHE A 44 -2.47 -3.21 -3.88
C PHE A 44 -1.08 -3.77 -3.67
N TRP A 45 -0.91 -4.42 -2.51
CA TRP A 45 0.10 -5.42 -2.27
C TRP A 45 -0.61 -6.69 -1.78
N PHE A 46 -0.41 -7.80 -2.49
CA PHE A 46 -1.09 -9.06 -2.27
C PHE A 46 -0.17 -10.21 -2.62
N HIS A 47 -0.47 -11.39 -2.10
CA HIS A 47 0.22 -12.62 -2.49
C HIS A 47 -0.72 -13.58 -3.21
N LEU A 48 -0.15 -14.39 -4.08
CA LEU A 48 -0.84 -15.48 -4.75
C LEU A 48 0.09 -16.64 -5.05
N GLY A 49 -0.45 -17.86 -5.09
CA GLY A 49 0.34 -19.02 -5.43
C GLY A 49 -0.24 -20.32 -4.92
N TRP A 50 0.63 -21.28 -4.70
CA TRP A 50 0.35 -22.62 -4.22
C TRP A 50 1.36 -23.01 -3.15
N ASP A 51 0.85 -23.39 -1.98
CA ASP A 51 1.63 -24.02 -0.93
C ASP A 51 1.34 -25.52 -0.96
N GLY A 52 2.18 -26.26 -1.69
CA GLY A 52 1.89 -27.63 -2.09
C GLY A 52 0.61 -27.71 -2.92
N LYS A 53 -0.43 -28.37 -2.39
CA LYS A 53 -1.75 -28.50 -3.04
C LYS A 53 -2.75 -27.43 -2.62
N ARG A 54 -2.37 -26.54 -1.69
CA ARG A 54 -3.27 -25.50 -1.17
C ARG A 54 -3.12 -24.22 -1.96
N ARG A 55 -4.22 -23.70 -2.50
CA ARG A 55 -4.26 -22.36 -3.10
C ARG A 55 -4.01 -21.33 -2.00
N VAL A 56 -3.07 -20.42 -2.24
CA VAL A 56 -2.79 -19.26 -1.38
C VAL A 56 -3.15 -18.01 -2.18
N GLN A 57 -4.01 -17.16 -1.61
CA GLN A 57 -4.28 -15.81 -2.12
C GLN A 57 -4.69 -14.90 -0.97
N GLY A 58 -4.24 -13.65 -0.98
CA GLY A 58 -4.62 -12.69 0.05
C GLY A 58 -4.09 -11.29 -0.23
N VAL A 59 -4.93 -10.28 0.01
CA VAL A 59 -4.51 -8.88 -0.02
C VAL A 59 -3.89 -8.53 1.31
N MET A 60 -2.61 -8.17 1.30
CA MET A 60 -1.89 -7.74 2.51
C MET A 60 -2.13 -6.26 2.78
N VAL A 61 -2.05 -5.42 1.75
CA VAL A 61 -2.32 -3.99 1.87
C VAL A 61 -3.16 -3.55 0.68
N TYR A 62 -4.23 -2.83 0.95
CA TYR A 62 -4.96 -2.09 -0.06
C TYR A 62 -5.11 -0.64 0.39
N LEU A 63 -4.66 0.26 -0.47
CA LEU A 63 -4.81 1.70 -0.33
C LEU A 63 -5.66 2.26 -1.47
N ARG A 64 -6.42 3.30 -1.17
CA ARG A 64 -7.17 4.05 -2.18
C ARG A 64 -7.10 5.55 -1.92
N ILE A 65 -6.94 6.34 -2.97
CA ILE A 65 -7.17 7.79 -2.88
C ILE A 65 -8.59 8.08 -3.35
N ARG A 66 -9.42 8.67 -2.49
CA ARG A 66 -10.80 9.05 -2.84
C ARG A 66 -11.18 10.34 -2.14
N GLY A 67 -11.59 11.35 -2.91
CA GLY A 67 -11.97 12.66 -2.39
C GLY A 67 -10.82 13.37 -1.67
N GLY A 68 -9.59 13.24 -2.18
CA GLY A 68 -8.39 13.86 -1.58
C GLY A 68 -7.92 13.23 -0.27
N LYS A 69 -8.46 12.05 0.09
CA LYS A 69 -8.17 11.28 1.31
C LYS A 69 -7.56 9.93 0.98
N ILE A 70 -6.72 9.43 1.88
CA ILE A 70 -6.10 8.11 1.77
C ILE A 70 -6.88 7.13 2.64
N TRP A 71 -7.40 6.10 1.99
CA TRP A 71 -8.16 5.00 2.60
C TRP A 71 -7.29 3.76 2.65
N VAL A 72 -7.40 2.98 3.73
CA VAL A 72 -6.60 1.78 3.98
C VAL A 72 -7.51 0.64 4.47
N THR A 73 -7.23 -0.62 4.11
CA THR A 73 -7.98 -1.77 4.64
C THR A 73 -7.37 -2.37 5.90
N ASP A 74 -6.07 -2.60 5.92
CA ASP A 74 -5.45 -3.40 6.97
C ASP A 74 -4.96 -2.52 8.15
N PRO A 75 -5.55 -2.65 9.35
CA PRO A 75 -5.09 -1.94 10.54
C PRO A 75 -3.72 -2.42 11.04
N ASN A 76 -3.24 -3.61 10.63
CA ASN A 76 -2.01 -4.21 11.14
C ASN A 76 -0.75 -3.68 10.46
N ALA A 77 -0.87 -2.97 9.33
CA ALA A 77 0.23 -2.33 8.62
C ALA A 77 0.75 -1.05 9.32
N ILE A 78 0.84 -1.03 10.66
CA ILE A 78 1.04 0.16 11.49
C ILE A 78 2.30 0.96 11.07
N ALA A 79 3.41 0.27 10.82
CA ALA A 79 4.66 0.93 10.42
C ALA A 79 4.50 1.69 9.09
N MET A 80 3.88 1.05 8.10
CA MET A 80 3.59 1.65 6.80
C MET A 80 2.60 2.81 6.92
N GLN A 81 1.54 2.64 7.71
CA GLN A 81 0.58 3.70 7.99
C GLN A 81 1.24 4.93 8.62
N ARG A 82 2.12 4.74 9.62
CA ARG A 82 2.91 5.82 10.23
C ARG A 82 3.81 6.50 9.20
N ARG A 83 4.46 5.73 8.33
CA ARG A 83 5.30 6.26 7.26
C ARG A 83 4.50 7.13 6.29
N ILE A 84 3.31 6.68 5.88
CA ILE A 84 2.37 7.45 5.04
C ILE A 84 1.98 8.77 5.72
N LEU A 85 1.56 8.73 6.99
CA LEU A 85 1.15 9.92 7.74
C LEU A 85 2.31 10.91 7.88
N TYR A 86 3.51 10.42 8.22
CA TYR A 86 4.71 11.24 8.33
C TYR A 86 5.09 11.90 7.00
N THR A 87 5.07 11.16 5.89
CA THR A 87 5.40 11.75 4.58
C THR A 87 4.34 12.77 4.17
N ALA A 88 3.06 12.50 4.40
CA ALA A 88 1.99 13.43 4.08
C ALA A 88 2.11 14.74 4.89
N SER A 89 2.54 14.71 6.16
CA SER A 89 2.64 15.91 7.00
C SER A 89 3.66 16.94 6.53
N HIS A 90 4.57 16.56 5.63
CA HIS A 90 5.56 17.46 5.03
C HIS A 90 5.12 17.98 3.65
N LEU A 91 3.95 17.54 3.16
CA LEU A 91 3.46 17.81 1.81
C LEU A 91 2.12 18.54 1.78
N VAL A 92 1.40 18.58 2.91
CA VAL A 92 0.10 19.24 3.03
C VAL A 92 0.05 20.12 4.29
N ASP A 93 -0.70 21.22 4.21
CA ASP A 93 -0.84 22.20 5.31
C ASP A 93 -1.83 21.74 6.40
N GLU A 94 -2.51 20.61 6.20
CA GLU A 94 -3.46 20.02 7.15
C GLU A 94 -2.87 18.78 7.83
N THR A 95 -3.34 18.46 9.03
CA THR A 95 -2.95 17.22 9.71
C THR A 95 -3.45 16.01 8.89
N PRO A 96 -2.54 15.18 8.33
CA PRO A 96 -2.95 14.03 7.53
C PRO A 96 -3.61 12.97 8.40
N LYS A 97 -4.60 12.29 7.83
CA LYS A 97 -5.35 11.21 8.49
C LYS A 97 -5.55 10.06 7.51
N LEU A 98 -5.52 8.84 8.04
CA LEU A 98 -5.96 7.66 7.32
C LEU A 98 -7.43 7.42 7.61
N PHE A 99 -8.12 6.89 6.60
CA PHE A 99 -9.50 6.45 6.70
C PHE A 99 -9.52 4.93 6.50
N TYR A 100 -10.38 4.24 7.23
CA TYR A 100 -10.52 2.79 7.09
C TYR A 100 -11.72 2.49 6.21
N LEU A 101 -11.57 1.51 5.31
CA LEU A 101 -12.63 1.06 4.41
C LEU A 101 -13.72 0.25 5.13
#